data_AF-A0A6P7H4J4-F1
#
_entry.id   AF-A0A6P7H4J4-F1
#
_cell.length_a   1.000
_cell.length_b   1.000
_cell.length_c   1.000
_cell.angle_alpha   90.00
_cell.angle_beta   90.00
_cell.angle_gamma   90.00
#
_symmetry.space_group_name_H-M   'P 1'
#
loop_
_entity.id
_entity.type
_entity.pdbx_description
1 polymer ?
#
loop_
_entity_poly.entity_id
_entity_poly.type
_entity_poly.pdbx_seq_one_letter_code
_entity_poly.pdbx_strand_id
1 'polypeptide(L)'
;MTVHNDFISEQEEKSVLDEIEPYLKRMRYEFDHWDDAIHGYRETERLHWNKANNEIIDRVRNIAFPPATAQLKYVHILDLEKKGYIKPHIDAVRVSCTFEVKMQVHFLGY
;
A
#
# COMPACT_ATOMS: atom_id res chain seq x y z
N MET A 1 16.66 -10.25 -1.07
CA MET A 1 15.59 -9.59 -0.30
C MET A 1 16.23 -8.44 0.45
N THR A 2 15.74 -7.22 0.24
CA THR A 2 16.28 -5.99 0.83
C THR A 2 15.19 -5.36 1.69
N VAL A 3 15.54 -4.88 2.89
CA VAL A 3 14.60 -4.22 3.81
C VAL A 3 15.23 -2.90 4.24
N HIS A 4 14.48 -1.80 4.10
CA HIS A 4 14.86 -0.48 4.57
C HIS A 4 14.00 -0.14 5.79
N ASN A 5 14.58 -0.30 7.00
CA ASN A 5 13.90 0.07 8.23
C ASN A 5 13.74 1.59 8.31
N ASP A 6 12.63 2.03 8.91
CA ASP A 6 12.36 3.45 9.21
C ASP A 6 12.51 4.36 7.98
N PHE A 7 12.11 3.84 6.81
CA PHE A 7 12.28 4.53 5.53
C PHE A 7 11.45 5.83 5.48
N ILE A 8 10.26 5.81 6.07
CA ILE A 8 9.39 6.96 6.25
C ILE A 8 9.37 7.35 7.73
N SER A 9 9.31 8.65 7.98
CA SER A 9 9.13 9.20 9.33
C SER A 9 7.68 9.12 9.78
N GLU A 10 7.43 9.21 11.10
CA GLU A 10 6.07 9.25 11.65
C GLU A 10 5.21 10.38 11.06
N GLN A 11 5.83 11.52 10.72
CA GLN A 11 5.14 12.64 10.08
C GLN A 11 4.73 12.31 8.64
N GLU A 12 5.60 11.62 7.91
CA GLU A 12 5.34 11.14 6.55
C GLU A 12 4.26 10.06 6.55
N GLU A 13 4.33 9.09 7.47
CA GLU A 13 3.30 8.08 7.70
C GLU A 13 1.93 8.72 7.92
N LYS A 14 1.86 9.69 8.84
CA LYS A 14 0.63 10.41 9.13
C LYS A 14 0.09 11.15 7.91
N SER A 15 0.95 11.81 7.12
CA SER A 15 0.55 12.51 5.89
C SER A 15 -0.06 11.56 4.86
N VAL A 16 0.50 10.35 4.71
CA VAL A 16 -0.05 9.31 3.83
C VAL A 16 -1.40 8.85 4.37
N LEU A 17 -1.51 8.60 5.69
CA LEU A 17 -2.74 8.17 6.33
C LEU A 17 -3.88 9.18 6.20
N ASP A 18 -3.62 10.44 6.53
CA ASP A 18 -4.63 11.51 6.48
C ASP A 18 -5.21 11.67 5.04
N GLU A 19 -4.43 11.35 4.00
CA GLU A 19 -4.89 11.41 2.61
C GLU A 19 -5.72 10.18 2.17
N ILE A 20 -5.43 8.98 2.69
CA ILE A 20 -6.09 7.72 2.27
C ILE A 20 -7.27 7.35 3.18
N GLU A 21 -7.19 7.65 4.47
CA GLU A 21 -8.14 7.20 5.49
C GLU A 21 -9.59 7.63 5.21
N PRO A 22 -9.89 8.86 4.73
CA PRO A 22 -11.26 9.27 4.42
C PRO A 22 -11.93 8.42 3.33
N TYR A 23 -11.15 7.84 2.42
CA TYR A 23 -11.64 6.97 1.36
C TYR A 23 -11.80 5.54 1.86
N LEU A 24 -10.76 5.00 2.51
CA LEU A 24 -10.74 3.63 3.02
C LEU A 24 -11.86 3.39 4.05
N LYS A 25 -12.11 4.33 4.97
CA LYS A 25 -13.18 4.23 5.98
C LYS A 25 -14.59 4.04 5.41
N ARG A 26 -14.82 4.43 4.15
CA ARG A 26 -16.12 4.27 3.47
C ARG A 26 -16.27 2.90 2.80
N MET A 27 -15.18 2.16 2.64
CA MET A 27 -15.16 0.84 2.04
C MET A 27 -15.45 -0.24 3.08
N ARG A 28 -16.07 -1.34 2.64
CA ARG A 28 -16.29 -2.53 3.47
C ARG A 28 -15.08 -3.45 3.33
N TYR A 29 -14.81 -4.22 4.38
CA TYR A 29 -13.86 -5.32 4.28
C TYR A 29 -14.45 -6.44 3.44
N GLU A 30 -13.60 -6.99 2.58
CA GLU A 30 -13.85 -8.09 1.67
C GLU A 30 -13.18 -9.36 2.19
N PHE A 31 -13.86 -10.49 2.00
CA PHE A 31 -13.43 -11.81 2.50
C PHE A 31 -13.37 -12.87 1.39
N ASP A 32 -13.94 -12.57 0.22
CA ASP A 32 -13.95 -13.46 -0.93
C ASP A 32 -13.09 -12.83 -2.04
N HIS A 33 -11.88 -13.37 -2.25
CA HIS A 33 -11.04 -13.00 -3.40
C HIS A 33 -10.92 -14.21 -4.34
N TRP A 34 -10.86 -13.96 -5.65
CA TRP A 34 -10.94 -15.02 -6.68
C TRP A 34 -9.78 -16.03 -6.61
N ASP A 35 -8.62 -15.63 -6.09
CA ASP A 35 -7.45 -16.49 -5.85
C ASP A 35 -7.28 -16.92 -4.39
N ASP A 36 -8.21 -16.51 -3.51
CA ASP A 36 -8.24 -16.84 -2.08
C ASP A 36 -6.97 -16.40 -1.29
N ALA A 37 -6.15 -15.49 -1.85
CA ALA A 37 -4.86 -15.08 -1.27
C ALA A 37 -4.97 -14.08 -0.12
N ILE A 38 -5.95 -13.17 -0.15
CA ILE A 38 -6.09 -12.09 0.85
C ILE A 38 -7.46 -12.18 1.51
N HIS A 39 -7.48 -12.11 2.85
CA HIS A 39 -8.67 -12.24 3.68
C HIS A 39 -8.81 -11.05 4.62
N GLY A 40 -10.03 -10.50 4.74
CA GLY A 40 -10.32 -9.39 5.65
C GLY A 40 -9.60 -8.11 5.23
N TYR A 41 -9.75 -7.72 3.96
CA TYR A 41 -9.03 -6.59 3.38
C TYR A 41 -9.98 -5.59 2.74
N ARG A 42 -9.51 -4.36 2.55
CA ARG A 42 -10.11 -3.40 1.63
C ARG A 42 -8.98 -2.81 0.81
N GLU A 43 -9.22 -2.61 -0.48
CA GLU A 43 -8.18 -2.14 -1.38
C GLU A 43 -8.68 -1.08 -2.34
N THR A 44 -7.77 -0.21 -2.75
CA THR A 44 -8.04 0.77 -3.79
C THR A 44 -6.77 1.10 -4.55
N GLU A 45 -6.93 1.67 -5.73
CA GLU A 45 -5.82 2.13 -6.56
C GLU A 45 -5.88 3.65 -6.69
N ARG A 46 -4.74 4.31 -6.50
CA ARG A 46 -4.66 5.77 -6.53
C ARG A 46 -3.54 6.27 -7.43
N LEU A 47 -3.91 7.16 -8.34
CA LEU A 47 -2.99 7.84 -9.25
C LEU A 47 -2.47 9.17 -8.69
N HIS A 48 -3.36 9.96 -8.08
CA HIS A 48 -3.06 11.32 -7.65
C HIS A 48 -2.84 11.39 -6.15
N TRP A 49 -1.70 11.93 -5.77
CA TRP A 49 -1.30 12.15 -4.38
C TRP A 49 -1.07 13.64 -4.12
N ASN A 50 -1.11 14.07 -2.85
CA ASN A 50 -0.68 15.41 -2.49
C ASN A 50 0.84 15.57 -2.74
N LYS A 51 1.33 16.82 -2.70
CA LYS A 51 2.74 17.10 -3.00
C LYS A 51 3.71 16.33 -2.07
N ALA A 52 3.46 16.36 -0.77
CA ALA A 52 4.31 15.70 0.22
C ALA A 52 4.34 14.17 0.01
N ASN A 53 3.20 13.57 -0.27
CA ASN A 53 3.08 12.12 -0.48
C ASN A 53 3.66 11.67 -1.83
N ASN A 54 3.61 12.51 -2.87
CA ASN A 54 4.35 12.23 -4.12
C ASN A 54 5.85 12.18 -3.89
N GLU A 55 6.42 13.09 -3.08
CA GLU A 55 7.85 13.09 -2.77
C GLU A 55 8.28 11.77 -2.07
N ILE A 56 7.43 11.24 -1.18
CA ILE A 56 7.65 9.93 -0.54
C ILE A 56 7.61 8.81 -1.59
N ILE A 57 6.57 8.76 -2.43
CA ILE A 57 6.41 7.72 -3.45
C ILE A 57 7.57 7.75 -4.45
N ASP A 58 8.02 8.93 -4.86
CA ASP A 58 9.16 9.08 -5.77
C ASP A 58 10.48 8.62 -5.12
N ARG A 59 10.67 8.85 -3.82
CA ARG A 59 11.81 8.26 -3.09
C ARG A 59 11.76 6.72 -3.10
N VAL A 60 10.59 6.12 -2.87
CA VAL A 60 10.42 4.65 -2.95
C VAL A 60 10.77 4.16 -4.36
N ARG A 61 10.25 4.83 -5.39
CA ARG A 61 10.51 4.52 -6.81
C ARG A 61 11.98 4.51 -7.16
N ASN A 62 12.72 5.53 -6.72
CA ASN A 62 14.13 5.70 -7.02
C ASN A 62 15.03 4.63 -6.37
N ILE A 63 14.60 4.05 -5.25
CA ILE A 63 15.37 3.03 -4.53
C ILE A 63 15.00 1.62 -5.00
N ALA A 64 13.71 1.39 -5.25
CA ALA A 64 13.22 0.06 -5.59
C ALA A 64 13.41 -0.30 -7.06
N PHE A 65 13.45 0.69 -7.97
CA PHE A 65 13.53 0.44 -9.41
C PHE A 65 14.76 1.07 -10.06
N PRO A 66 15.41 0.36 -11.00
CA PRO A 66 16.43 0.94 -11.86
C PRO A 66 15.89 2.11 -12.69
N PRO A 67 16.75 3.08 -13.05
CA PRO A 67 16.38 4.15 -13.98
C PRO A 67 15.77 3.59 -15.28
N ALA A 68 14.75 4.28 -15.81
CA ALA A 68 14.04 3.91 -17.03
C ALA A 68 13.17 2.64 -16.98
N THR A 69 12.92 2.07 -15.79
CA THR A 69 11.92 1.00 -15.63
C THR A 69 10.51 1.57 -15.75
N ALA A 70 9.66 0.95 -16.56
CA ALA A 70 8.25 1.33 -16.66
C ALA A 70 7.54 1.01 -15.33
N GLN A 71 6.95 2.03 -14.72
CA GLN A 71 6.26 1.90 -13.44
C GLN A 71 4.75 1.93 -13.65
N LEU A 72 4.02 1.19 -12.81
CA LEU A 72 2.58 1.33 -12.75
C LEU A 72 2.24 2.72 -12.25
N LYS A 73 1.31 3.36 -12.96
CA LYS A 73 0.87 4.72 -12.63
C LYS A 73 0.04 4.74 -11.34
N TYR A 74 -0.73 3.68 -11.13
CA TYR A 74 -1.55 3.51 -9.93
C TYR A 74 -0.73 2.90 -8.82
N VAL A 75 -0.82 3.51 -7.63
CA VAL A 75 -0.31 2.96 -6.39
C VAL A 75 -1.44 2.17 -5.75
N HIS A 76 -1.20 0.88 -5.49
CA HIS A 76 -2.14 0.01 -4.80
C HIS A 76 -2.07 0.27 -3.30
N ILE A 77 -3.24 0.44 -2.69
CA ILE A 77 -3.40 0.68 -1.26
C ILE A 77 -4.19 -0.49 -0.72
N LEU A 78 -3.59 -1.21 0.21
CA LEU A 78 -4.18 -2.36 0.89
C LEU A 78 -4.29 -2.06 2.38
N ASP A 79 -5.48 -2.25 2.92
CA ASP A 79 -5.75 -2.16 4.36
C ASP A 79 -6.30 -3.49 4.84
N LEU A 80 -5.63 -4.05 5.85
CA LEU A 80 -5.99 -5.31 6.48
C LEU A 80 -6.70 -5.04 7.81
N GLU A 81 -7.82 -5.71 8.03
CA GLU A 81 -8.42 -5.73 9.35
C GLU A 81 -7.51 -6.45 10.36
N LYS A 82 -7.78 -6.27 11.65
CA LYS A 82 -6.97 -6.87 12.73
C LYS A 82 -6.81 -8.40 12.64
N LYS A 83 -7.81 -9.10 12.10
CA LYS A 83 -7.79 -10.56 11.87
C LYS A 83 -7.52 -10.93 10.41
N GLY A 84 -7.36 -9.94 9.55
CA GLY A 84 -7.05 -10.12 8.14
C GLY A 84 -5.64 -10.67 7.97
N TYR A 85 -5.45 -11.45 6.91
CA TYR A 85 -4.18 -12.10 6.64
C TYR A 85 -4.00 -12.32 5.14
N ILE A 86 -2.73 -12.45 4.76
CA ILE A 86 -2.30 -12.73 3.39
C ILE A 86 -1.71 -14.14 3.40
N LYS A 87 -2.31 -15.05 2.62
CA LYS A 87 -1.78 -16.41 2.40
C LYS A 87 -0.53 -16.35 1.52
N PRO A 88 0.34 -17.39 1.58
CA PRO A 88 1.46 -17.51 0.65
C PRO A 88 0.95 -17.48 -0.80
N HIS A 89 1.39 -16.48 -1.56
CA HIS A 89 1.00 -16.29 -2.95
C HIS A 89 2.18 -15.71 -3.75
N ILE A 90 2.04 -15.72 -5.08
CA ILE A 90 2.97 -15.08 -6.02
C ILE A 90 2.16 -14.03 -6.77
N ASP A 91 2.61 -12.79 -6.74
CA ASP A 91 1.99 -11.71 -7.50
C ASP A 91 1.86 -12.09 -8.96
N ALA A 92 0.68 -11.84 -9.54
CA ALA A 92 0.43 -12.16 -10.93
C ALA A 92 1.39 -11.38 -11.84
N VAL A 93 2.00 -12.08 -12.80
CA VAL A 93 2.96 -11.51 -13.78
C VAL A 93 2.38 -10.33 -14.57
N ARG A 94 1.04 -10.20 -14.64
CA ARG A 94 0.36 -9.08 -15.31
C ARG A 94 0.56 -7.73 -14.63
N VAL A 95 0.91 -7.70 -13.33
CA VAL A 95 1.04 -6.47 -12.53
C VAL A 95 2.47 -6.39 -11.98
N SER A 96 3.47 -6.40 -12.86
CA SER A 96 4.89 -6.52 -12.50
C SER A 96 5.52 -5.26 -11.87
N CYS A 97 4.73 -4.37 -11.27
CA CYS A 97 5.20 -3.16 -10.61
C CYS A 97 4.23 -2.69 -9.51
N THR A 98 3.68 -3.62 -8.73
CA THR A 98 2.90 -3.24 -7.55
C THR A 98 3.86 -2.79 -6.46
N PHE A 99 3.78 -1.52 -6.09
CA PHE A 99 4.34 -1.06 -4.82
C PHE A 99 3.37 -1.38 -3.71
N GLU A 100 3.71 -2.36 -2.88
CA GLU A 100 2.96 -2.62 -1.66
C GLU A 100 3.53 -1.73 -0.54
N VAL A 101 2.85 -0.62 -0.25
CA VAL A 101 3.08 0.10 1.00
C VAL A 101 2.33 -0.65 2.09
N LYS A 102 3.00 -1.60 2.76
CA LYS A 102 2.47 -2.23 3.98
C LYS A 102 2.47 -1.22 5.11
N MET A 103 1.45 -0.36 5.16
CA MET A 103 1.23 0.52 6.28
C MET A 103 0.41 -0.25 7.33
N GLN A 104 1.10 -0.93 8.24
CA GLN A 104 0.45 -1.63 9.34
C GLN A 104 0.03 -0.61 10.40
N VAL A 105 -1.12 0.02 10.18
CA VAL A 105 -1.73 0.93 11.15
C VAL A 105 -2.29 0.10 12.30
N HIS A 106 -1.55 0.03 13.40
CA HIS A 106 -2.14 -0.40 14.66
C HIS A 106 -3.10 0.69 15.10
N PHE A 107 -4.40 0.49 14.85
CA PHE A 107 -5.44 1.18 15.61
C PHE A 107 -5.32 0.70 17.06
N LEU A 108 -4.46 1.36 17.84
CA LEU A 108 -4.58 1.41 19.28
C LEU A 108 -5.84 2.24 19.55
N GLY A 109 -6.99 1.58 19.53
CA GLY A 109 -8.24 2.14 20.00
C GLY A 109 -8.04 2.62 21.45
N TYR A 110 -8.41 3.88 21.68
CA TYR A 110 -8.94 4.30 22.96
C TYR A 110 -10.30 3.66 23.18
#